data_AF-A0AAV0XWE3-F1
#
_entry.id   AF-A0AAV0XWE3-F1
#
_cell.length_a   1.000
_cell.length_b   1.000
_cell.length_c   1.000
_cell.angle_alpha   90.00
_cell.angle_beta   90.00
_cell.angle_gamma   90.00
#
_symmetry.space_group_name_H-M   'P 1'
#
loop_
_entity.id
_entity.type
_entity.pdbx_description
1 polymer ?
#
loop_
_entity_poly.entity_id
_entity_poly.type
_entity_poly.pdbx_seq_one_letter_code
_entity_poly.pdbx_strand_id
1 'polypeptide(L)'
;MEINYLNSNLRDLKKFCYQKFVKFADKPLPSKFTDLSTPLSFFNYFFDEKLYDLIVEQTNLFSYDNVFTKKDIQKYLGICIFTSVVHMSSVRDYWSQGLRFEPIAETMSLNNFEKIRRYLHFNDNSTMLPKDHPDNDRLHKIRPVVDHLNNKYQRIPFSRDLCVDEQQCATKARMYLKQYMPMKPHKWGYKLFMLCDVNGFADKFEIYTSSENLPKNRLPTEPDLGVSANVVVRLTR
;
A
#
# COMPACT_ATOMS: atom_id res chain seq x y z
N MET A 1 2.75 -1.97 -43.35
CA MET A 1 1.96 -2.82 -42.43
C MET A 1 1.82 -2.23 -41.03
N GLU A 2 2.71 -1.32 -40.59
CA GLU A 2 2.66 -0.70 -39.23
C GLU A 2 1.67 0.46 -39.06
N ILE A 3 1.29 1.18 -40.12
CA ILE A 3 0.37 2.34 -40.02
C ILE A 3 -1.07 1.92 -39.72
N ASN A 4 -1.48 0.70 -40.08
CA ASN A 4 -2.83 0.20 -39.83
C ASN A 4 -3.03 -0.29 -38.39
N TYR A 5 -1.96 -0.69 -37.69
CA TYR A 5 -2.00 -1.17 -36.31
C TYR A 5 -2.15 -0.01 -35.29
N LEU A 6 -1.56 1.14 -35.59
CA LEU A 6 -1.73 2.37 -34.81
C LEU A 6 -3.15 2.95 -34.94
N ASN A 7 -3.73 2.87 -36.16
CA ASN A 7 -5.06 3.42 -36.43
C ASN A 7 -6.21 2.58 -35.88
N SER A 8 -6.06 1.26 -35.74
CA SER A 8 -7.07 0.42 -35.06
C SER A 8 -7.12 0.71 -33.57
N ASN A 9 -5.96 0.80 -32.90
CA ASN A 9 -5.85 1.11 -31.48
C ASN A 9 -6.42 2.51 -31.14
N LEU A 10 -6.25 3.51 -32.01
CA LEU A 10 -6.83 4.84 -31.80
C LEU A 10 -8.36 4.87 -31.91
N ARG A 11 -8.98 4.00 -32.72
CA ARG A 11 -10.45 3.87 -32.80
C ARG A 11 -11.03 3.20 -31.56
N ASP A 12 -10.34 2.17 -31.05
CA ASP A 12 -10.74 1.48 -29.82
C ASP A 12 -10.54 2.37 -28.58
N LEU A 13 -9.47 3.17 -28.55
CA LEU A 13 -9.26 4.22 -27.54
C LEU A 13 -10.37 5.28 -27.57
N LYS A 14 -10.86 5.70 -28.75
CA LYS A 14 -11.96 6.68 -28.85
C LYS A 14 -13.30 6.14 -28.35
N LYS A 15 -13.59 4.85 -28.53
CA LYS A 15 -14.77 4.20 -27.94
C LYS A 15 -14.64 4.02 -26.42
N PHE A 16 -13.43 3.73 -25.96
CA PHE A 16 -13.09 3.58 -24.55
C PHE A 16 -13.17 4.91 -23.79
N CYS A 17 -12.57 5.99 -24.30
CA CYS A 17 -12.51 7.29 -23.62
C CYS A 17 -13.86 7.94 -23.29
N TYR A 18 -14.99 7.50 -23.88
CA TYR A 18 -16.30 8.12 -23.67
C TYR A 18 -17.15 7.53 -22.53
N GLN A 19 -16.68 6.48 -21.85
CA GLN A 19 -17.37 5.93 -20.68
C GLN A 19 -16.64 6.27 -19.38
N LYS A 20 -17.01 7.39 -18.75
CA LYS A 20 -16.96 7.71 -17.29
C LYS A 20 -15.95 6.90 -16.43
N PHE A 21 -14.66 6.84 -16.79
CA PHE A 21 -13.68 6.14 -15.95
C PHE A 21 -13.37 6.89 -14.66
N VAL A 22 -13.45 8.22 -14.70
CA VAL A 22 -13.15 9.06 -13.54
C VAL A 22 -14.33 9.99 -13.26
N LYS A 23 -14.96 9.84 -12.09
CA LYS A 23 -15.92 10.81 -11.59
C LYS A 23 -15.17 11.87 -10.80
N PHE A 24 -14.68 12.89 -11.50
CA PHE A 24 -14.20 14.11 -10.86
C PHE A 24 -15.33 14.75 -10.06
N ALA A 25 -15.01 15.31 -8.91
CA ALA A 25 -16.03 15.79 -8.02
C ALA A 25 -15.87 17.29 -7.76
N ASP A 26 -16.95 18.01 -8.05
CA ASP A 26 -17.39 19.17 -7.25
C ASP A 26 -18.02 18.72 -5.91
N LYS A 27 -17.78 17.48 -5.48
CA LYS A 27 -18.39 16.92 -4.27
C LYS A 27 -17.61 17.38 -3.05
N PRO A 28 -18.30 17.90 -2.01
CA PRO A 28 -17.65 18.22 -0.76
C PRO A 28 -17.02 16.95 -0.17
N LEU A 29 -15.92 17.13 0.56
CA LEU A 29 -15.36 16.08 1.40
C LEU A 29 -16.48 15.49 2.27
N PRO A 30 -16.56 14.16 2.42
CA PRO A 30 -17.55 13.56 3.31
C PRO A 30 -17.52 14.22 4.69
N SER A 31 -18.67 14.51 5.28
CA SER A 31 -18.78 15.21 6.59
C SER A 31 -17.93 14.58 7.69
N LYS A 32 -17.73 13.26 7.63
CA LYS A 32 -16.84 12.54 8.55
C LYS A 32 -15.39 13.08 8.55
N PHE A 33 -14.93 13.71 7.47
CA PHE A 33 -13.60 14.35 7.41
C PHE A 33 -13.60 15.75 8.01
N THR A 34 -14.70 16.49 7.96
CA THR A 34 -14.79 17.83 8.56
C THR A 34 -14.76 17.77 10.08
N ASP A 35 -15.12 16.62 10.66
CA ASP A 35 -15.07 16.36 12.10
C ASP A 35 -13.68 15.92 12.60
N LEU A 36 -12.72 15.66 11.70
CA LEU A 36 -11.35 15.28 12.07
C LEU A 36 -10.53 16.52 12.39
N SER A 37 -10.07 16.63 13.63
CA SER A 37 -9.39 17.84 14.14
C SER A 37 -7.95 17.59 14.59
N THR A 38 -7.53 16.33 14.71
CA THR A 38 -6.19 15.97 15.23
C THR A 38 -5.43 15.08 14.25
N PRO A 39 -4.08 15.14 14.22
CA PRO A 39 -3.28 14.23 13.41
C PRO A 39 -3.60 12.75 13.66
N LEU A 40 -3.88 12.38 14.93
CA LEU A 40 -4.28 11.03 15.30
C LEU A 40 -5.64 10.64 14.71
N SER A 41 -6.63 11.55 14.69
CA SER A 41 -7.93 11.26 14.07
C SER A 41 -7.82 11.08 12.56
N PHE A 42 -6.94 11.83 11.89
CA PHE A 42 -6.64 11.61 10.47
C PHE A 42 -5.96 10.26 10.24
N PHE A 43 -4.99 9.88 11.07
CA PHE A 43 -4.34 8.56 10.97
C PHE A 43 -5.34 7.42 11.17
N ASN A 44 -6.18 7.51 12.21
CA ASN A 44 -7.18 6.49 12.54
C ASN A 44 -8.33 6.42 11.53
N TYR A 45 -8.47 7.39 10.62
CA TYR A 45 -9.36 7.23 9.48
C TYR A 45 -8.89 6.09 8.56
N PHE A 46 -7.58 6.04 8.28
CA PHE A 46 -6.95 5.03 7.41
C PHE A 46 -6.62 3.75 8.16
N PHE A 47 -6.12 3.87 9.39
CA PHE A 47 -5.92 2.74 10.31
C PHE A 47 -7.08 2.69 11.29
N ASP A 48 -8.24 2.23 10.82
CA ASP A 48 -9.44 2.14 11.65
C ASP A 48 -9.43 0.88 12.55
N GLU A 49 -10.44 0.80 13.42
CA GLU A 49 -10.62 -0.34 14.33
C GLU A 49 -10.64 -1.69 13.61
N LYS A 50 -11.25 -1.75 12.41
CA LYS A 50 -11.31 -2.98 11.61
C LYS A 50 -9.92 -3.40 11.13
N LEU A 51 -9.10 -2.45 10.67
CA LEU A 51 -7.73 -2.76 10.26
C LEU A 51 -6.89 -3.20 11.46
N TYR A 52 -7.03 -2.56 12.61
CA TYR A 52 -6.33 -2.97 13.82
C TYR A 52 -6.73 -4.37 14.29
N ASP A 53 -8.03 -4.67 14.32
CA ASP A 53 -8.53 -5.99 14.72
C ASP A 53 -7.98 -7.08 13.81
N LEU A 54 -7.97 -6.85 12.50
CA LEU A 54 -7.35 -7.74 11.53
C LEU A 54 -5.85 -7.96 11.84
N ILE A 55 -5.07 -6.89 12.03
CA ILE A 55 -3.64 -7.00 12.31
C ILE A 55 -3.41 -7.83 13.57
N VAL A 56 -4.17 -7.56 14.64
CA VAL A 56 -4.07 -8.27 15.92
C VAL A 56 -4.40 -9.74 15.74
N GLU A 57 -5.52 -10.05 15.10
CA GLU A 57 -5.98 -11.43 14.86
C GLU A 57 -4.92 -12.22 14.10
N GLN A 58 -4.45 -11.69 12.96
CA GLN A 58 -3.50 -12.41 12.09
C GLN A 58 -2.12 -12.51 12.73
N THR A 59 -1.69 -11.49 13.47
CA THR A 59 -0.43 -11.52 14.24
C THR A 59 -0.50 -12.59 15.34
N ASN A 60 -1.60 -12.65 16.09
CA ASN A 60 -1.77 -13.64 17.16
C ASN A 60 -1.88 -15.06 16.61
N LEU A 61 -2.63 -15.26 15.52
CA LEU A 61 -2.74 -16.54 14.81
C LEU A 61 -1.36 -17.08 14.41
N PHE A 62 -0.45 -16.20 13.97
CA PHE A 62 0.91 -16.60 13.61
C PHE A 62 1.86 -16.78 14.80
N SER A 63 1.62 -16.11 15.92
CA SER A 63 2.63 -15.96 16.98
C SER A 63 2.75 -17.10 17.99
N TYR A 64 1.99 -18.19 17.77
CA TYR A 64 1.89 -19.43 18.54
C TYR A 64 1.68 -19.22 20.06
N ASP A 65 2.70 -18.75 20.78
CA ASP A 65 2.70 -18.60 22.25
C ASP A 65 2.62 -17.14 22.73
N ASN A 66 2.52 -16.17 21.82
CA ASN A 66 2.42 -14.76 22.17
C ASN A 66 0.98 -14.27 22.01
N VAL A 67 0.58 -13.33 22.88
CA VAL A 67 -0.71 -12.65 22.77
C VAL A 67 -0.43 -11.16 22.72
N PHE A 68 -0.74 -10.55 21.59
CA PHE A 68 -0.62 -9.12 21.35
C PHE A 68 -2.00 -8.48 21.40
N THR A 69 -2.09 -7.33 22.04
CA THR A 69 -3.31 -6.51 22.07
C THR A 69 -3.27 -5.44 20.98
N LYS A 70 -4.44 -4.86 20.70
CA LYS A 70 -4.55 -3.66 19.85
C LYS A 70 -3.63 -2.54 20.30
N LYS A 71 -3.52 -2.32 21.62
CA LYS A 71 -2.65 -1.28 22.19
C LYS A 71 -1.17 -1.56 21.92
N ASP A 72 -0.75 -2.83 21.92
CA ASP A 72 0.63 -3.20 21.59
C ASP A 72 0.94 -2.89 20.12
N ILE A 73 0.03 -3.22 19.20
CA ILE A 73 0.18 -2.90 17.78
C ILE A 73 0.18 -1.38 17.54
N GLN A 74 -0.71 -0.63 18.19
CA GLN A 74 -0.73 0.83 18.12
C GLN A 74 0.57 1.46 18.61
N LYS A 75 1.10 1.00 19.76
CA LYS A 75 2.40 1.44 20.27
C LYS A 75 3.53 1.12 19.31
N TYR A 76 3.56 -0.09 18.75
CA TYR A 76 4.56 -0.50 17.77
C TYR A 76 4.54 0.39 16.52
N LEU A 77 3.36 0.63 15.95
CA LEU A 77 3.20 1.53 14.80
C LEU A 77 3.59 2.98 15.14
N GLY A 78 3.21 3.47 16.32
CA GLY A 78 3.63 4.78 16.81
C GLY A 78 5.15 4.92 16.90
N ILE A 79 5.85 3.89 17.41
CA ILE A 79 7.32 3.85 17.41
C ILE A 79 7.87 3.83 15.98
N CYS A 80 7.29 3.04 15.05
CA CYS A 80 7.71 3.04 13.65
C CYS A 80 7.59 4.44 12.99
N ILE A 81 6.50 5.16 13.26
CA ILE A 81 6.31 6.53 12.78
C ILE A 81 7.34 7.46 13.41
N PHE A 82 7.56 7.37 14.73
CA PHE A 82 8.49 8.25 15.43
C PHE A 82 9.94 8.06 14.94
N THR A 83 10.36 6.82 14.75
CA THR A 83 11.70 6.47 14.23
C THR A 83 11.91 6.82 12.76
N SER A 84 10.83 7.19 12.03
CA SER A 84 10.93 7.78 10.70
C SER A 84 11.27 9.27 10.71
N VAL A 85 11.12 9.93 11.86
CA VAL A 85 11.43 11.36 12.04
C VAL A 85 12.77 11.53 12.76
N VAL A 86 12.95 10.82 13.88
CA VAL A 86 14.20 10.81 14.64
C VAL A 86 14.95 9.54 14.28
N HIS A 87 15.96 9.65 13.42
CA HIS A 87 16.73 8.50 12.94
C HIS A 87 17.99 8.25 13.76
N MET A 88 18.21 6.99 14.15
CA MET A 88 19.46 6.48 14.72
C MET A 88 20.10 5.43 13.82
N SER A 89 21.40 5.21 13.99
CA SER A 89 22.19 4.24 13.21
C SER A 89 21.64 2.81 13.33
N SER A 90 21.18 2.42 14.52
CA SER A 90 20.49 1.16 14.78
C SER A 90 19.18 1.41 15.49
N VAL A 91 18.15 0.61 15.15
CA VAL A 91 16.87 0.66 15.87
C VAL A 91 17.06 0.30 17.35
N ARG A 92 18.07 -0.50 17.71
CA ARG A 92 18.30 -0.85 19.12
C ARG A 92 18.83 0.33 19.95
N ASP A 93 19.39 1.35 19.29
CA ASP A 93 20.02 2.48 19.96
C ASP A 93 19.01 3.30 20.78
N TYR A 94 17.74 3.37 20.35
CA TYR A 94 16.68 4.06 21.10
C TYR A 94 16.48 3.51 22.52
N TRP A 95 16.88 2.26 22.78
CA TRP A 95 16.80 1.61 24.09
C TRP A 95 18.16 1.47 24.80
N SER A 96 19.27 1.81 24.13
CA SER A 96 20.62 1.72 24.68
C SER A 96 20.84 2.76 25.79
N GLN A 97 21.73 2.50 26.75
CA GLN A 97 21.92 3.44 27.88
C GLN A 97 22.43 4.83 27.44
N GLY A 98 23.39 4.89 26.51
CA GLY A 98 24.02 6.14 26.09
C GLY A 98 23.24 6.94 25.04
N LEU A 99 22.38 6.28 24.26
CA LEU A 99 21.56 6.91 23.21
C LEU A 99 20.06 6.74 23.50
N ARG A 100 19.70 6.47 24.76
CA ARG A 100 18.32 6.20 25.16
C ARG A 100 17.43 7.36 24.72
N PHE A 101 16.36 7.03 24.01
CA PHE A 101 15.34 7.99 23.65
C PHE A 101 14.05 7.66 24.41
N GLU A 102 13.81 8.40 25.49
CA GLU A 102 12.75 8.12 26.47
C GLU A 102 11.37 7.94 25.84
N PRO A 103 10.89 8.79 24.90
CA PRO A 103 9.56 8.61 24.31
C PRO A 103 9.35 7.24 23.65
N ILE A 104 10.40 6.65 23.06
CA ILE A 104 10.33 5.29 22.48
C ILE A 104 10.51 4.24 23.59
N ALA A 105 11.54 4.43 24.42
CA ALA A 105 11.96 3.42 25.36
C ALA A 105 11.00 3.22 26.55
N GLU A 106 10.18 4.22 26.87
CA GLU A 106 9.11 4.15 27.87
C GLU A 106 7.79 3.62 27.27
N THR A 107 7.57 3.81 25.96
CA THR A 107 6.35 3.35 25.28
C THR A 107 6.28 1.82 25.24
N MET A 108 7.39 1.16 24.92
CA MET A 108 7.51 -0.30 24.82
C MET A 108 8.97 -0.74 25.07
N SER A 109 9.17 -1.90 25.69
CA SER A 109 10.52 -2.47 25.83
C SER A 109 11.08 -2.95 24.48
N LEU A 110 12.41 -2.94 24.33
CA LEU A 110 13.08 -3.46 23.12
C LEU A 110 12.63 -4.90 22.80
N ASN A 111 12.54 -5.75 23.83
CA ASN A 111 12.12 -7.14 23.68
C ASN A 111 10.72 -7.26 23.10
N ASN A 112 9.77 -6.44 23.56
CA ASN A 112 8.41 -6.46 23.01
C ASN A 112 8.35 -5.89 21.60
N PHE A 113 9.10 -4.82 21.32
CA PHE A 113 9.21 -4.26 19.98
C PHE A 113 9.74 -5.29 18.98
N GLU A 114 10.81 -6.00 19.32
CA GLU A 114 11.39 -7.04 18.46
C GLU A 114 10.50 -8.28 18.33
N LYS A 115 9.77 -8.66 19.39
CA LYS A 115 8.75 -9.71 19.31
C LYS A 115 7.65 -9.34 18.31
N ILE A 116 7.05 -8.16 18.43
CA ILE A 116 6.01 -7.71 17.48
C ILE A 116 6.59 -7.65 16.07
N ARG A 117 7.76 -7.05 15.88
CA ARG A 117 8.44 -6.99 14.57
C ARG A 117 8.62 -8.36 13.93
N ARG A 118 8.88 -9.41 14.73
CA ARG A 118 9.06 -10.79 14.25
C ARG A 118 7.75 -11.46 13.85
N TYR A 119 6.68 -11.21 14.59
CA TYR A 119 5.41 -11.93 14.43
C TYR A 119 4.32 -11.14 13.72
N LEU A 120 4.53 -9.86 13.41
CA LEU A 120 3.54 -9.02 12.72
C LEU A 120 3.06 -9.67 11.41
N HIS A 121 1.76 -9.95 11.33
CA HIS A 121 1.09 -10.57 10.17
C HIS A 121 -0.19 -9.82 9.82
N PHE A 122 -0.61 -9.95 8.56
CA PHE A 122 -1.74 -9.21 8.01
C PHE A 122 -2.74 -10.09 7.25
N ASN A 123 -2.47 -11.38 7.11
CA ASN A 123 -3.36 -12.33 6.47
C ASN A 123 -3.05 -13.75 6.98
N ASP A 124 -4.02 -14.65 6.87
CA ASP A 124 -3.87 -16.05 7.25
C ASP A 124 -2.99 -16.78 6.24
N ASN A 125 -1.85 -17.29 6.70
CA ASN A 125 -0.93 -18.05 5.87
C ASN A 125 -1.52 -19.40 5.42
N SER A 126 -2.48 -19.98 6.16
CA SER A 126 -3.09 -21.27 5.85
C SER A 126 -3.92 -21.24 4.56
N THR A 127 -4.41 -20.06 4.19
CA THR A 127 -5.22 -19.83 2.99
C THR A 127 -4.39 -19.49 1.75
N MET A 128 -3.06 -19.45 1.88
CA MET A 128 -2.17 -19.10 0.77
C MET A 128 -2.10 -20.23 -0.26
N LEU A 129 -2.51 -19.92 -1.48
CA LEU A 129 -2.46 -20.88 -2.59
C LEU A 129 -1.01 -21.20 -3.01
N PRO A 130 -0.75 -22.40 -3.57
CA PRO A 130 0.54 -22.75 -4.18
C PRO A 130 0.97 -21.75 -5.25
N LYS A 131 2.27 -21.57 -5.47
CA LYS A 131 2.82 -20.55 -6.38
C LYS A 131 2.42 -20.75 -7.84
N ASP A 132 2.21 -21.99 -8.22
CA ASP A 132 1.81 -22.46 -9.55
C ASP A 132 0.28 -22.42 -9.75
N HIS A 133 -0.50 -22.17 -8.70
CA HIS A 133 -1.94 -22.01 -8.81
C HIS A 133 -2.29 -20.75 -9.63
N PRO A 134 -3.23 -20.81 -10.59
CA PRO A 134 -3.58 -19.66 -11.45
C PRO A 134 -4.07 -18.43 -10.67
N ASP A 135 -4.75 -18.69 -9.55
CA ASP A 135 -5.27 -17.66 -8.64
C ASP A 135 -4.32 -17.28 -7.50
N ASN A 136 -3.06 -17.73 -7.53
CA ASN A 136 -2.08 -17.31 -6.55
C ASN A 136 -1.92 -15.78 -6.55
N ASP A 137 -2.18 -15.16 -5.41
CA ASP A 137 -1.88 -13.75 -5.19
C ASP A 137 -0.47 -13.61 -4.60
N ARG A 138 0.40 -12.99 -5.38
CA ARG A 138 1.79 -12.69 -4.96
C ARG A 138 1.87 -11.77 -3.76
N LEU A 139 0.83 -10.97 -3.51
CA LEU A 139 0.70 -10.07 -2.36
C LEU A 139 -0.15 -10.64 -1.24
N HIS A 140 -0.51 -11.94 -1.25
CA HIS A 140 -1.41 -12.59 -0.28
C HIS A 140 -1.21 -12.10 1.15
N LYS A 141 0.05 -12.08 1.62
CA LYS A 141 0.41 -11.72 3.00
C LYS A 141 0.11 -10.28 3.40
N ILE A 142 -0.08 -9.36 2.45
CA ILE A 142 -0.37 -7.94 2.70
C ILE A 142 -1.66 -7.47 2.00
N ARG A 143 -2.28 -8.32 1.18
CA ARG A 143 -3.47 -8.00 0.38
C ARG A 143 -4.58 -7.35 1.20
N PRO A 144 -4.94 -7.85 2.40
CA PRO A 144 -5.97 -7.21 3.20
C PRO A 144 -5.68 -5.74 3.56
N VAL A 145 -4.42 -5.40 3.82
CA VAL A 145 -4.01 -4.02 4.14
C VAL A 145 -4.05 -3.15 2.88
N VAL A 146 -3.54 -3.67 1.76
CA VAL A 146 -3.56 -2.96 0.47
C VAL A 146 -5.00 -2.63 0.06
N ASP A 147 -5.89 -3.61 0.12
CA ASP A 147 -7.29 -3.43 -0.25
C ASP A 147 -8.00 -2.51 0.74
N HIS A 148 -7.73 -2.63 2.05
CA HIS A 148 -8.29 -1.73 3.05
C HIS A 148 -7.92 -0.27 2.76
N LEU A 149 -6.62 0.01 2.55
CA LEU A 149 -6.15 1.37 2.30
C LEU A 149 -6.68 1.94 0.99
N ASN A 150 -6.65 1.17 -0.11
CA ASN A 150 -7.24 1.62 -1.37
C ASN A 150 -8.76 1.89 -1.24
N ASN A 151 -9.50 1.08 -0.49
CA ASN A 151 -10.91 1.34 -0.19
C ASN A 151 -11.13 2.61 0.66
N LYS A 152 -10.16 3.00 1.49
CA LYS A 152 -10.22 4.26 2.25
C LYS A 152 -9.89 5.46 1.37
N TYR A 153 -8.83 5.37 0.56
CA TYR A 153 -8.43 6.44 -0.35
C TYR A 153 -9.53 6.75 -1.37
N GLN A 154 -10.18 5.73 -1.94
CA GLN A 154 -11.29 5.92 -2.90
C GLN A 154 -12.55 6.58 -2.33
N ARG A 155 -12.67 6.74 -1.00
CA ARG A 155 -13.77 7.50 -0.38
C ARG A 155 -13.52 9.01 -0.40
N ILE A 156 -12.29 9.41 -0.68
CA ILE A 156 -11.91 10.80 -0.86
C ILE A 156 -12.16 11.13 -2.34
N PRO A 157 -12.93 12.19 -2.65
CA PRO A 157 -13.19 12.55 -4.02
C PRO A 157 -11.89 12.94 -4.74
N PHE A 158 -11.68 12.42 -5.95
CA PHE A 158 -10.52 12.77 -6.74
C PHE A 158 -10.52 14.24 -7.14
N SER A 159 -9.32 14.84 -7.10
CA SER A 159 -9.07 16.12 -7.74
C SER A 159 -9.23 16.01 -9.25
N ARG A 160 -9.47 17.15 -9.90
CA ARG A 160 -9.55 17.28 -11.36
C ARG A 160 -8.26 16.82 -12.04
N ASP A 161 -7.12 17.17 -11.44
CA ASP A 161 -5.80 16.97 -12.02
C ASP A 161 -5.10 15.87 -11.23
N LEU A 162 -4.77 14.78 -11.93
CA LEU A 162 -4.19 13.56 -11.38
C LEU A 162 -2.92 13.19 -12.15
N CYS A 163 -1.97 12.59 -11.44
CA CYS A 163 -0.73 12.06 -12.00
C CYS A 163 -0.57 10.58 -11.64
N VAL A 164 -0.13 9.78 -12.61
CA VAL A 164 0.30 8.40 -12.37
C VAL A 164 1.81 8.33 -12.51
N ASP A 165 2.49 7.87 -11.47
CA ASP A 165 3.95 7.70 -11.49
C ASP A 165 4.41 6.52 -10.61
N GLU A 166 5.70 6.20 -10.69
CA GLU A 166 6.35 5.08 -10.04
C GLU A 166 7.07 5.53 -8.74
N GLN A 167 6.58 5.02 -7.61
CA GLN A 167 7.25 5.14 -6.32
C GLN A 167 8.03 3.87 -5.99
N GLN A 168 9.19 4.03 -5.35
CA GLN A 168 9.99 2.92 -4.87
C GLN A 168 10.03 2.89 -3.34
N CYS A 169 9.72 1.72 -2.77
CA CYS A 169 10.02 1.41 -1.38
C CYS A 169 11.34 0.62 -1.32
N ALA A 170 12.43 1.30 -0.95
CA ALA A 170 13.77 0.71 -0.94
C ALA A 170 13.87 -0.47 0.05
N THR A 171 14.53 -1.55 -0.37
CA THR A 171 14.71 -2.71 0.52
C THR A 171 15.96 -3.52 0.20
N LYS A 172 16.57 -4.07 1.26
CA LYS A 172 17.62 -5.09 1.16
C LYS A 172 17.06 -6.52 1.30
N ALA A 173 15.75 -6.68 1.49
CA ALA A 173 15.12 -7.99 1.65
C ALA A 173 15.38 -8.90 0.44
N ARG A 174 15.46 -10.21 0.71
CA ARG A 174 15.59 -11.26 -0.31
C ARG A 174 14.19 -11.75 -0.69
N MET A 175 13.48 -10.94 -1.46
CA MET A 175 12.15 -11.28 -1.97
C MET A 175 12.10 -11.14 -3.50
N TYR A 176 11.36 -12.03 -4.16
CA TYR A 176 11.27 -12.10 -5.62
C TYR A 176 10.51 -10.92 -6.25
N LEU A 177 9.68 -10.21 -5.47
CA LEU A 177 8.95 -9.01 -5.91
C LEU A 177 9.85 -7.78 -6.05
N LYS A 178 11.07 -7.84 -5.49
CA LYS A 178 12.02 -6.73 -5.51
C LYS A 178 12.49 -6.44 -6.94
N GLN A 179 12.38 -5.19 -7.35
CA GLN A 179 12.80 -4.69 -8.66
C GLN A 179 14.15 -3.96 -8.57
N TYR A 180 14.91 -4.05 -9.66
CA TYR A 180 16.10 -3.24 -9.88
C TYR A 180 15.74 -2.02 -10.74
N MET A 181 15.95 -0.82 -10.20
CA MET A 181 15.71 0.45 -10.87
C MET A 181 17.02 1.27 -10.88
N PRO A 182 17.82 1.20 -11.96
CA PRO A 182 19.18 1.74 -11.98
C PRO A 182 19.26 3.26 -11.78
N MET A 183 18.21 3.97 -12.16
CA MET A 183 18.12 5.44 -12.11
C MET A 183 17.62 5.98 -10.76
N LYS A 184 17.26 5.11 -9.80
CA LYS A 184 16.81 5.54 -8.46
C LYS A 184 18.01 5.56 -7.48
N PRO A 185 18.04 6.47 -6.48
CA PRO A 185 19.16 6.58 -5.53
C PRO A 185 19.46 5.25 -4.81
N HIS A 186 18.42 4.56 -4.39
CA HIS A 186 18.50 3.16 -3.99
C HIS A 186 18.05 2.30 -5.16
N LYS A 187 18.92 1.45 -5.70
CA LYS A 187 18.62 0.71 -6.92
C LYS A 187 17.68 -0.49 -6.73
N TRP A 188 17.48 -0.95 -5.49
CA TRP A 188 16.69 -2.14 -5.18
C TRP A 188 15.51 -1.80 -4.27
N GLY A 189 14.30 -2.20 -4.65
CA GLY A 189 13.09 -1.88 -3.90
C GLY A 189 11.84 -2.57 -4.42
N TYR A 190 10.74 -2.45 -3.67
CA TYR A 190 9.41 -2.72 -4.21
C TYR A 190 8.99 -1.53 -5.06
N LYS A 191 8.49 -1.81 -6.25
CA LYS A 191 7.93 -0.80 -7.16
C LYS A 191 6.43 -0.68 -6.90
N LEU A 192 5.95 0.54 -6.76
CA LEU A 192 4.55 0.88 -6.61
C LEU A 192 4.18 1.84 -7.74
N PHE A 193 3.01 1.64 -8.33
CA PHE A 193 2.36 2.64 -9.16
C PHE A 193 1.41 3.44 -8.28
N MET A 194 1.55 4.76 -8.30
CA MET A 194 0.79 5.68 -7.46
C MET A 194 -0.08 6.55 -8.37
N LEU A 195 -1.36 6.68 -8.03
CA LEU A 195 -2.23 7.74 -8.53
C LEU A 195 -2.27 8.83 -7.46
N CYS A 196 -1.84 10.03 -7.80
CA CYS A 196 -1.79 11.16 -6.87
C CYS A 196 -2.46 12.40 -7.44
N ASP A 197 -2.99 13.24 -6.55
CA ASP A 197 -3.52 14.56 -6.89
C ASP A 197 -2.43 15.65 -6.87
N VAL A 198 -2.83 16.86 -7.27
CA VAL A 198 -1.97 18.07 -7.26
C VAL A 198 -1.53 18.51 -5.87
N ASN A 199 -2.20 18.06 -4.80
CA ASN A 199 -1.84 18.36 -3.42
C ASN A 199 -0.84 17.33 -2.85
N GLY A 200 -0.47 16.31 -3.63
CA GLY A 200 0.41 15.23 -3.22
C GLY A 200 -0.29 14.13 -2.41
N PHE A 201 -1.62 14.09 -2.41
CA PHE A 201 -2.40 13.01 -1.82
C PHE A 201 -2.38 11.79 -2.74
N ALA A 202 -2.20 10.60 -2.16
CA ALA A 202 -2.24 9.34 -2.90
C ALA A 202 -3.67 8.78 -2.92
N ASP A 203 -4.35 8.93 -4.05
CA ASP A 203 -5.73 8.48 -4.25
C ASP A 203 -5.85 6.96 -4.40
N LYS A 204 -4.81 6.32 -4.94
CA LYS A 204 -4.76 4.87 -5.14
C LYS A 204 -3.33 4.42 -5.38
N PHE A 205 -3.03 3.17 -5.02
CA PHE A 205 -1.76 2.57 -5.39
C PHE A 205 -1.88 1.09 -5.76
N GLU A 206 -0.96 0.63 -6.59
CA GLU A 206 -0.81 -0.76 -7.00
C GLU A 206 0.65 -1.19 -6.82
N ILE A 207 0.91 -2.28 -6.11
CA ILE A 207 2.26 -2.83 -5.94
C ILE A 207 2.58 -3.71 -7.16
N TYR A 208 3.74 -3.50 -7.77
CA TYR A 208 4.20 -4.30 -8.89
C TYR A 208 4.50 -5.74 -8.48
N THR A 209 3.90 -6.67 -9.21
CA THR A 209 3.95 -8.12 -9.03
C THR A 209 4.37 -8.87 -10.28
N SER A 210 4.66 -8.19 -11.38
CA SER A 210 4.89 -8.76 -12.72
C SER A 210 3.70 -9.54 -13.29
N SER A 211 2.48 -9.27 -12.80
CA SER A 211 1.25 -9.95 -13.20
C SER A 211 0.18 -8.99 -13.72
N GLU A 212 0.54 -7.71 -13.85
CA GLU A 212 -0.35 -6.58 -14.12
C GLU A 212 -1.11 -6.71 -15.45
N ASN A 213 -0.53 -7.41 -16.44
CA ASN A 213 -1.15 -7.61 -17.76
C ASN A 213 -1.84 -8.94 -17.94
N LEU A 214 -1.98 -9.73 -16.88
CA LEU A 214 -2.78 -10.92 -16.97
C LEU A 214 -4.23 -10.52 -17.30
N PRO A 215 -4.91 -11.22 -18.22
CA PRO A 215 -6.28 -10.91 -18.59
C PRO A 215 -7.24 -10.80 -17.41
N LYS A 216 -7.00 -11.56 -16.32
CA LYS A 216 -7.79 -11.51 -15.08
C LYS A 216 -7.83 -10.14 -14.40
N ASN A 217 -6.87 -9.26 -14.68
CA ASN A 217 -6.80 -7.92 -14.09
C ASN A 217 -7.54 -6.85 -14.93
N ARG A 218 -7.98 -7.20 -16.14
CA ARG A 218 -8.75 -6.34 -17.03
C ARG A 218 -10.24 -6.64 -16.91
N LEU A 219 -11.08 -5.61 -17.01
CA LEU A 219 -12.53 -5.82 -17.15
C LEU A 219 -12.83 -6.43 -18.53
N PRO A 220 -13.92 -7.20 -18.69
CA PRO A 220 -14.29 -7.76 -20.00
C PRO A 220 -14.51 -6.73 -21.11
N THR A 221 -14.78 -5.48 -20.74
CA THR A 221 -14.98 -4.34 -21.65
C THR A 221 -13.71 -3.54 -21.94
N GLU A 222 -12.60 -3.83 -21.27
CA GLU A 222 -11.32 -3.13 -21.45
C GLU A 222 -10.48 -3.82 -22.54
N PRO A 223 -10.05 -3.11 -23.59
CA PRO A 223 -9.08 -3.66 -24.54
C PRO A 223 -7.71 -3.83 -23.86
N ASP A 224 -6.85 -4.67 -24.44
CA ASP A 224 -5.44 -4.73 -24.02
C ASP A 224 -4.68 -3.54 -24.62
N LEU A 225 -4.34 -2.56 -23.77
CA LEU A 225 -3.61 -1.36 -24.17
C LEU A 225 -2.09 -1.47 -23.94
N GLY A 226 -1.61 -2.66 -23.53
CA GLY A 226 -0.23 -2.89 -23.15
C GLY A 226 0.08 -2.51 -21.70
N VAL A 227 1.32 -2.81 -21.28
CA VAL A 227 1.72 -2.85 -19.85
C VAL A 227 1.39 -1.60 -19.08
N SER A 228 1.92 -0.47 -19.54
CA SER A 228 1.82 0.80 -18.84
C SER A 228 0.39 1.35 -18.90
N ALA A 229 -0.26 1.29 -20.06
CA ALA A 229 -1.60 1.82 -20.23
C ALA A 229 -2.64 1.04 -19.43
N ASN A 230 -2.52 -0.30 -19.35
CA ASN A 230 -3.39 -1.12 -18.52
C ASN A 230 -3.29 -0.75 -17.03
N VAL A 231 -2.08 -0.42 -16.54
CA VAL A 231 -1.89 0.07 -15.16
C VAL A 231 -2.62 1.40 -14.94
N VAL A 232 -2.48 2.34 -15.87
CA VAL A 232 -3.16 3.66 -15.78
C VAL A 232 -4.67 3.45 -15.71
N VAL A 233 -5.25 2.65 -16.61
CA VAL A 233 -6.68 2.34 -16.61
C VAL A 233 -7.14 1.76 -15.27
N ARG A 234 -6.42 0.76 -14.74
CA ARG A 234 -6.75 0.15 -13.44
C ARG A 234 -6.62 1.10 -12.26
N LEU A 235 -5.68 2.04 -12.31
CA LEU A 235 -5.55 3.03 -11.24
C LEU A 235 -6.67 4.06 -11.30
N THR A 236 -7.10 4.46 -12.50
CA THR A 236 -8.12 5.51 -12.68
C THR A 236 -9.56 5.04 -12.50
N ARG A 237 -9.83 3.73 -12.48
CA ARG A 237 -11.18 3.17 -12.23
C ARG A 237 -11.56 3.09 -10.76
#